data_AF-A0A2N2HHW1-F1
#
_entry.id   AF-A0A2N2HHW1-F1
#
_cell.length_a   1.000
_cell.length_b   1.000
_cell.length_c   1.000
_cell.angle_alpha   90.00
_cell.angle_beta   90.00
_cell.angle_gamma   90.00
#
_symmetry.space_group_name_H-M   'P 1'
#
loop_
_entity.id
_entity.type
_entity.pdbx_description
1 polymer ?
#
loop_
_entity_poly.entity_id
_entity_poly.type
_entity_poly.pdbx_seq_one_letter_code
_entity_poly.pdbx_strand_id
1 'polypeptide(L)'
;MADLVFYLIALLVGAVVVGIPIYKAMRMRRAESEPLADDVCVACNTKNVAILAPGVYRCNQCGFTGGSGMAEYQQQILRERAAQMTPQQRYQSALQDLRDARLGLLGVEGLLQDAATSSAMDMVGIGGGLERGQAKQTSLGAAIGQMRQAQERIRMASTKLATSHMAPEEIGVDFGSAAFMLGVSFVADSFLVDLAVHMRINKIREQSRNMLAAVESALQRLESLHQAV
;
A
#
# COMPACT_ATOMS: atom_id res chain seq x y z
N MET A 1 -43.85 7.93 28.78
CA MET A 1 -43.42 6.64 28.20
C MET A 1 -42.76 6.81 26.84
N ALA A 2 -43.28 7.65 25.94
CA ALA A 2 -42.69 7.88 24.60
C ALA A 2 -41.23 8.38 24.65
N ASP A 3 -40.92 9.37 25.50
CA ASP A 3 -39.55 9.92 25.57
C ASP A 3 -38.51 8.89 26.01
N LEU A 4 -38.87 8.02 26.95
CA LEU A 4 -37.99 6.96 27.45
C LEU A 4 -37.67 5.92 26.36
N VAL A 5 -38.63 5.66 25.47
CA VAL A 5 -38.44 4.78 24.31
C VAL A 5 -37.51 5.43 23.28
N PHE A 6 -37.65 6.73 23.01
CA PHE A 6 -36.74 7.46 22.12
C PHE A 6 -35.29 7.47 22.62
N TYR A 7 -35.07 7.70 23.92
CA TYR A 7 -33.72 7.66 24.50
C TYR A 7 -33.10 6.26 24.40
N LEU A 8 -33.87 5.20 24.68
CA LEU A 8 -33.38 3.82 24.56
C LEU A 8 -33.01 3.46 23.10
N ILE A 9 -33.82 3.88 22.13
CA ILE A 9 -33.54 3.66 20.71
C ILE A 9 -32.27 4.42 20.30
N ALA A 10 -32.13 5.69 20.69
CA ALA A 10 -30.93 6.48 20.37
C ALA A 10 -29.65 5.86 20.98
N LEU A 11 -29.73 5.34 22.20
CA LEU A 11 -28.60 4.70 22.89
C LEU A 11 -28.23 3.36 22.23
N LEU A 12 -29.23 2.55 21.85
CA LEU A 12 -29.00 1.32 21.08
C LEU A 12 -28.38 1.59 19.71
N VAL A 13 -28.89 2.58 18.98
CA VAL A 13 -28.33 2.98 17.68
C VAL A 13 -26.89 3.46 17.85
N GLY A 14 -26.62 4.30 18.85
CA GLY A 14 -25.26 4.75 19.17
C GLY A 14 -24.31 3.59 19.51
N ALA A 15 -24.77 2.65 20.34
CA ALA A 15 -23.99 1.47 20.72
C ALA A 15 -23.71 0.54 19.53
N VAL A 16 -24.66 0.36 18.61
CA VAL A 16 -24.48 -0.46 17.40
C VAL A 16 -23.52 0.22 16.41
N VAL A 17 -23.71 1.51 16.16
CA VAL A 17 -22.90 2.29 15.21
C VAL A 17 -21.44 2.38 15.65
N VAL A 18 -21.16 2.47 16.95
CA VAL A 18 -19.80 2.56 17.49
C VAL A 18 -19.23 1.19 17.87
N GLY A 19 -20.05 0.29 18.42
CA GLY A 19 -19.60 -1.00 18.94
C GLY A 19 -19.18 -2.00 17.86
N ILE A 20 -19.92 -2.09 16.74
CA ILE A 20 -19.58 -2.99 15.63
C ILE A 20 -18.21 -2.67 15.01
N PRO A 21 -17.86 -1.41 14.65
CA PRO A 21 -16.56 -1.12 14.06
C PRO A 21 -15.41 -1.34 15.05
N ILE A 22 -15.57 -0.96 16.33
CA ILE A 22 -14.55 -1.23 17.36
C ILE A 22 -14.31 -2.73 17.50
N TYR A 23 -15.37 -3.54 17.56
CA TYR A 23 -15.25 -5.00 17.63
C TYR A 23 -14.53 -5.58 16.40
N LYS A 24 -14.87 -5.12 15.19
CA LYS A 24 -14.23 -5.55 13.95
C LYS A 24 -12.74 -5.16 13.91
N ALA A 25 -12.40 -3.95 14.36
CA ALA A 25 -11.02 -3.48 14.46
C ALA A 25 -10.21 -4.31 15.47
N MET A 26 -10.79 -4.61 16.64
CA MET A 26 -10.17 -5.49 17.63
C MET A 26 -9.96 -6.92 17.10
N ARG A 27 -10.93 -7.46 16.34
CA ARG A 27 -10.82 -8.77 15.71
C ARG A 27 -9.70 -8.82 14.66
N MET A 28 -9.57 -7.79 13.82
CA MET A 28 -8.49 -7.72 12.84
C MET A 28 -7.11 -7.63 13.51
N ARG A 29 -6.98 -6.84 14.58
CA ARG A 29 -5.73 -6.78 15.36
C ARG A 29 -5.36 -8.12 16.00
N ARG A 30 -6.35 -8.88 16.47
CA ARG A 30 -6.09 -10.25 16.98
C ARG A 30 -5.67 -11.18 15.86
N ALA A 31 -6.33 -11.13 14.70
CA ALA A 31 -5.97 -11.93 13.53
C ALA A 31 -4.56 -11.59 12.99
N GLU A 32 -4.10 -10.34 13.13
CA GLU A 32 -2.71 -9.95 12.82
C GLU A 32 -1.69 -10.53 13.81
N SER A 33 -2.10 -10.80 15.05
CA SER A 33 -1.22 -11.33 16.10
C SER A 33 -1.17 -12.85 16.23
N GLU A 34 -2.13 -13.56 15.62
CA GLU A 34 -2.12 -15.02 15.65
C GLU A 34 -1.05 -15.55 14.68
N PRO A 35 -0.07 -16.32 15.15
CA PRO A 35 0.91 -16.94 14.27
C PRO A 35 0.16 -17.86 13.30
N LEU A 36 0.23 -17.52 12.01
CA LEU A 36 -0.29 -18.38 10.95
C LEU A 36 0.44 -19.71 11.03
N ALA A 37 -0.34 -20.79 11.14
CA ALA A 37 0.23 -22.12 11.14
C ALA A 37 0.83 -22.41 9.76
N ASP A 38 2.15 -22.54 9.69
CA ASP A 38 2.89 -22.74 8.44
C ASP A 38 2.69 -24.16 7.86
N ASP A 39 1.95 -25.04 8.55
CA ASP A 39 1.62 -26.40 8.12
C ASP A 39 0.26 -26.54 7.40
N VAL A 40 -0.52 -25.45 7.30
CA VAL A 40 -1.84 -25.46 6.64
C VAL A 40 -1.92 -24.37 5.57
N CYS A 41 -2.32 -24.76 4.37
CA CYS A 41 -2.59 -23.83 3.29
C CYS A 41 -3.80 -22.94 3.60
N VAL A 42 -3.59 -21.62 3.69
CA VAL A 42 -4.65 -20.64 3.95
C VAL A 42 -5.69 -20.54 2.84
N ALA A 43 -5.36 -20.96 1.61
CA ALA A 43 -6.25 -20.86 0.46
C ALA A 43 -7.26 -22.01 0.35
N CYS A 44 -6.87 -23.24 0.71
CA CYS A 44 -7.72 -24.43 0.57
C CYS A 44 -7.78 -25.31 1.83
N ASN A 45 -7.20 -24.85 2.94
CA ASN A 45 -7.22 -25.50 4.25
C ASN A 45 -6.65 -26.93 4.27
N THR A 46 -5.71 -27.24 3.37
CA THR A 46 -5.04 -28.55 3.29
C THR A 46 -3.68 -28.52 4.00
N LYS A 47 -3.26 -29.66 4.56
CA LYS A 47 -1.92 -29.86 5.13
C LYS A 47 -0.87 -30.27 4.11
N ASN A 48 -1.27 -30.44 2.84
CA ASN A 48 -0.37 -30.82 1.76
C ASN A 48 0.44 -29.62 1.27
N VAL A 49 1.42 -29.19 2.08
CA VAL A 49 2.30 -28.05 1.82
C VAL A 49 3.77 -28.49 1.78
N ALA A 50 4.54 -27.89 0.87
CA ALA A 50 5.99 -28.04 0.77
C ALA A 50 6.67 -26.77 1.29
N ILE A 51 7.60 -26.90 2.22
CA ILE A 51 8.35 -25.76 2.77
C ILE A 51 9.42 -25.33 1.77
N LEU A 52 9.42 -24.05 1.37
CA LEU A 52 10.39 -23.47 0.44
C LEU A 52 11.53 -22.74 1.17
N ALA A 53 11.21 -22.09 2.29
CA ALA A 53 12.14 -21.32 3.13
C ALA A 53 11.57 -21.22 4.57
N PRO A 54 12.34 -20.73 5.57
CA PRO A 54 11.81 -20.50 6.91
C PRO A 54 10.54 -19.62 6.87
N GLY A 55 9.43 -20.16 7.38
CA GLY A 55 8.13 -19.48 7.38
C GLY A 55 7.47 -19.34 5.99
N VAL A 56 7.91 -20.08 4.97
CA VAL A 56 7.34 -20.04 3.61
C VAL A 56 7.02 -21.43 3.10
N TYR A 57 5.79 -21.60 2.61
CA TYR A 57 5.32 -22.84 2.04
C TYR A 57 4.67 -22.64 0.66
N ARG A 58 4.60 -23.73 -0.11
CA ARG A 58 3.81 -23.86 -1.34
C ARG A 58 2.84 -25.03 -1.18
N CYS A 59 1.56 -24.78 -1.40
CA CYS A 59 0.54 -25.83 -1.39
C CYS A 59 0.67 -26.69 -2.65
N ASN A 60 0.85 -28.00 -2.48
CA ASN A 60 0.95 -28.94 -3.59
C ASN A 60 -0.41 -29.21 -4.25
N GLN A 61 -1.52 -28.88 -3.57
CA GLN A 61 -2.87 -29.12 -4.07
C GLN A 61 -3.42 -27.97 -4.93
N CYS A 62 -3.27 -26.72 -4.49
CA CYS A 62 -3.78 -25.54 -5.21
C CYS A 62 -2.68 -24.63 -5.80
N GLY A 63 -1.40 -24.90 -5.51
CA GLY A 63 -0.28 -24.12 -6.01
C GLY A 63 -0.02 -22.79 -5.29
N PHE A 64 -0.86 -22.41 -4.31
CA PHE A 64 -0.69 -21.18 -3.53
C PHE A 64 0.62 -21.17 -2.75
N THR A 65 1.34 -20.05 -2.76
CA THR A 65 2.55 -19.83 -1.97
C THR A 65 2.28 -18.77 -0.91
N GLY A 66 2.58 -19.07 0.34
CA GLY A 66 2.30 -18.19 1.47
C GLY A 66 3.16 -18.51 2.69
N GLY A 67 2.85 -17.86 3.81
CA GLY A 67 3.54 -18.05 5.09
C GLY A 67 4.07 -16.74 5.67
N SER A 68 4.41 -16.79 6.96
CA SER A 68 4.88 -15.64 7.73
C SER A 68 6.21 -15.04 7.22
N GLY A 69 7.07 -15.86 6.62
CA GLY A 69 8.38 -15.48 6.07
C GLY A 69 8.37 -15.03 4.60
N MET A 70 7.19 -14.81 4.00
CA MET A 70 7.09 -14.48 2.57
C MET A 70 7.75 -13.17 2.19
N ALA A 71 7.75 -12.18 3.09
CA ALA A 71 8.37 -10.88 2.84
C ALA A 71 9.90 -11.02 2.74
N GLU A 72 10.51 -11.72 3.70
CA GLU A 72 11.94 -12.02 3.72
C GLU A 72 12.34 -12.87 2.50
N TYR A 73 11.56 -13.91 2.18
CA TYR A 73 11.81 -14.76 1.03
C TYR A 73 11.76 -14.00 -0.30
N GLN A 74 10.77 -13.14 -0.50
CA GLN A 74 10.71 -12.28 -1.68
C GLN A 74 11.90 -11.32 -1.75
N GLN A 75 12.31 -10.76 -0.61
CA GLN A 75 13.49 -9.89 -0.56
C GLN A 75 14.77 -10.65 -0.90
N GLN A 76 14.91 -11.89 -0.43
CA GLN A 76 16.03 -12.76 -0.78
C GLN A 76 16.08 -13.04 -2.29
N ILE A 77 14.96 -13.45 -2.90
CA ILE A 77 14.88 -13.68 -4.36
C ILE A 77 15.29 -12.43 -5.14
N LEU A 78 14.83 -11.25 -4.71
CA LEU A 78 15.19 -9.99 -5.38
C LEU A 78 16.68 -9.69 -5.29
N ARG A 79 17.30 -9.93 -4.12
CA ARG A 79 18.75 -9.77 -3.94
C ARG A 79 19.54 -10.75 -4.81
N GLU A 80 19.10 -12.02 -4.88
CA GLU A 80 19.72 -13.04 -5.73
C GLU A 80 19.62 -12.68 -7.21
N ARG A 81 18.45 -12.23 -7.68
CA ARG A 81 18.27 -11.74 -9.05
C ARG A 81 19.15 -10.53 -9.36
N ALA A 82 19.25 -9.59 -8.42
CA ALA A 82 20.12 -8.43 -8.58
C ALA A 82 21.61 -8.85 -8.62
N ALA A 83 22.01 -9.83 -7.81
CA ALA A 83 23.38 -10.34 -7.79
C ALA A 83 23.80 -11.00 -9.12
N GLN A 84 22.85 -11.54 -9.89
CA GLN A 84 23.09 -12.11 -11.22
C GLN A 84 23.26 -11.05 -12.33
N MET A 85 22.94 -9.79 -12.05
CA MET A 85 23.06 -8.69 -13.03
C MET A 85 24.44 -8.02 -12.95
N THR A 86 24.99 -7.63 -14.09
CA THR A 86 26.21 -6.80 -14.10
C THR A 86 25.96 -5.46 -13.40
N PRO A 87 26.99 -4.77 -12.88
CA PRO A 87 26.80 -3.45 -12.25
C PRO A 87 26.07 -2.45 -13.16
N GLN A 88 26.40 -2.43 -14.45
CA GLN A 88 25.74 -1.56 -15.44
C GLN A 88 24.26 -1.94 -15.64
N GLN A 89 23.95 -3.23 -15.74
CA GLN A 89 22.56 -3.70 -15.86
C GLN A 89 21.73 -3.35 -14.62
N ARG A 90 22.30 -3.50 -13.41
CA ARG A 90 21.62 -3.10 -12.16
C ARG A 90 21.28 -1.63 -12.15
N TYR A 91 22.25 -0.79 -12.50
CA TYR A 91 22.07 0.65 -12.56
C TYR A 91 20.96 1.05 -13.55
N GLN A 92 21.03 0.58 -14.79
CA GLN A 92 20.01 0.86 -15.82
C GLN A 92 18.63 0.34 -15.41
N SER A 93 18.56 -0.86 -14.83
CA SER A 93 17.30 -1.45 -14.38
C SER A 93 16.69 -0.72 -13.18
N ALA A 94 17.53 -0.24 -12.24
CA ALA A 94 17.06 0.58 -11.12
C ALA A 94 16.53 1.94 -11.59
N LEU A 95 17.22 2.56 -12.53
CA LEU A 95 16.81 3.83 -13.12
C LEU A 95 15.50 3.70 -13.90
N GLN A 96 15.29 2.58 -14.59
CA GLN A 96 13.99 2.27 -15.21
C GLN A 96 12.88 2.11 -14.16
N ASP A 97 13.13 1.35 -13.08
CA ASP A 97 12.13 1.19 -12.00
C ASP A 97 11.75 2.53 -11.36
N LEU A 98 12.71 3.44 -11.14
CA LEU A 98 12.42 4.78 -10.63
C LEU A 98 11.60 5.63 -11.61
N ARG A 99 11.88 5.54 -12.92
CA ARG A 99 11.07 6.20 -13.96
C ARG A 99 9.64 5.65 -13.98
N ASP A 100 9.48 4.34 -13.90
CA ASP A 100 8.17 3.69 -13.83
C ASP A 100 7.41 4.10 -12.55
N ALA A 101 8.12 4.18 -11.41
CA ALA A 101 7.55 4.67 -10.16
C ALA A 101 7.08 6.12 -10.27
N ARG A 102 7.89 6.99 -10.89
CA ARG A 102 7.53 8.39 -11.16
C ARG A 102 6.25 8.49 -12.00
N LEU A 103 6.17 7.74 -13.10
CA LEU A 103 4.98 7.71 -13.96
C LEU A 103 3.74 7.21 -13.20
N GLY A 104 3.88 6.18 -12.37
CA GLY A 104 2.80 5.70 -11.51
C GLY A 104 2.33 6.76 -10.51
N LEU A 105 3.25 7.48 -9.87
CA LEU A 105 2.92 8.55 -8.93
C LEU A 105 2.26 9.76 -9.60
N LEU A 106 2.64 10.11 -10.84
CA LEU A 106 1.94 11.11 -11.64
C LEU A 106 0.51 10.67 -11.98
N GLY A 107 0.31 9.38 -12.30
CA GLY A 107 -1.03 8.79 -12.49
C GLY A 107 -1.89 8.87 -11.23
N VAL A 108 -1.29 8.63 -10.06
CA VAL A 108 -1.94 8.78 -8.74
C VAL A 108 -2.42 10.22 -8.53
N GLU A 109 -1.65 11.23 -8.90
CA GLU A 109 -2.09 12.63 -8.75
C GLU A 109 -3.35 12.93 -9.57
N GLY A 110 -3.43 12.42 -10.80
CA GLY A 110 -4.63 12.52 -11.64
C GLY A 110 -5.85 11.86 -10.98
N LEU A 111 -5.69 10.61 -10.52
CA LEU A 111 -6.76 9.87 -9.85
C LEU A 111 -7.24 10.54 -8.55
N LEU A 112 -6.31 11.12 -7.78
CA LEU A 112 -6.65 11.85 -6.54
C LEU A 112 -7.28 13.21 -6.82
N GLN A 113 -6.90 13.87 -7.92
CA GLN A 113 -7.55 15.10 -8.36
C GLN A 113 -8.98 14.82 -8.80
N ASP A 114 -9.21 13.77 -9.58
CA ASP A 114 -10.55 13.31 -9.97
C ASP A 114 -11.40 12.96 -8.75
N ALA A 115 -10.82 12.28 -7.74
CA ALA A 115 -11.51 11.94 -6.49
C ALA A 115 -11.81 13.16 -5.61
N ALA A 116 -11.02 14.24 -5.72
CA ALA A 116 -11.20 15.47 -4.96
C ALA A 116 -12.22 16.43 -5.61
N THR A 117 -12.23 16.54 -6.95
CA THR A 117 -13.16 17.41 -7.69
C THR A 117 -14.59 16.86 -7.70
N SER A 118 -14.74 15.55 -7.55
CA SER A 118 -16.03 14.86 -7.56
C SER A 118 -16.85 14.99 -6.27
N SER A 119 -16.57 15.94 -5.34
CA SER A 119 -17.23 15.90 -4.03
C SER A 119 -17.28 17.22 -3.21
N ALA A 120 -18.43 17.89 -3.25
CA ALA A 120 -19.01 18.67 -2.13
C ALA A 120 -20.51 18.91 -2.37
N MET A 121 -20.91 19.16 -3.62
CA MET A 121 -22.32 19.44 -4.00
C MET A 121 -23.14 18.18 -4.31
N ASP A 122 -22.50 17.07 -4.71
CA ASP A 122 -23.19 15.86 -5.19
C ASP A 122 -23.76 14.96 -4.08
N MET A 123 -23.31 15.12 -2.83
CA MET A 123 -23.75 14.31 -1.70
C MET A 123 -25.04 14.81 -1.02
N VAL A 124 -25.47 16.04 -1.31
CA VAL A 124 -26.71 16.62 -0.73
C VAL A 124 -27.97 16.09 -1.43
N GLY A 125 -27.83 15.16 -2.38
CA GLY A 125 -28.97 14.53 -3.07
C GLY A 125 -29.72 15.46 -4.03
N ILE A 126 -29.25 16.68 -4.25
CA ILE A 126 -29.92 17.67 -5.11
C ILE A 126 -29.73 17.34 -6.62
N GLY A 127 -28.84 16.40 -6.97
CA GLY A 127 -28.48 16.11 -8.38
C GLY A 127 -28.49 14.65 -8.82
N GLY A 128 -29.01 13.72 -8.01
CA GLY A 128 -29.18 12.30 -8.38
C GLY A 128 -27.87 11.47 -8.46
N GLY A 129 -27.82 10.39 -7.68
CA GLY A 129 -27.06 9.18 -8.03
C GLY A 129 -26.09 8.65 -6.96
N LEU A 130 -26.49 7.56 -6.30
CA LEU A 130 -25.63 6.64 -5.53
C LEU A 130 -24.36 6.21 -6.32
N GLU A 131 -24.45 6.22 -7.65
CA GLU A 131 -23.42 5.85 -8.61
C GLU A 131 -22.16 6.75 -8.54
N ARG A 132 -22.30 8.04 -8.23
CA ARG A 132 -21.13 8.96 -8.18
C ARG A 132 -20.28 8.75 -6.92
N GLY A 133 -20.86 8.27 -5.82
CA GLY A 133 -20.11 7.84 -4.63
C GLY A 133 -19.22 6.62 -4.89
N GLN A 134 -19.67 5.71 -5.75
CA GLN A 134 -18.89 4.55 -6.19
C GLN A 134 -17.71 4.96 -7.08
N ALA A 135 -17.88 5.99 -7.91
CA ALA A 135 -16.79 6.54 -8.74
C ALA A 135 -15.64 7.08 -7.87
N LYS A 136 -15.93 7.86 -6.82
CA LYS A 136 -14.92 8.38 -5.87
C LYS A 136 -14.15 7.24 -5.19
N GLN A 137 -14.86 6.20 -4.73
CA GLN A 137 -14.24 5.03 -4.10
C GLN A 137 -13.39 4.24 -5.10
N THR A 138 -13.83 4.13 -6.35
CA THR A 138 -13.08 3.47 -7.43
C THR A 138 -11.78 4.21 -7.74
N SER A 139 -11.83 5.53 -7.94
CA SER A 139 -10.64 6.34 -8.22
C SER A 139 -9.65 6.30 -7.06
N LEU A 140 -10.15 6.37 -5.82
CA LEU A 140 -9.31 6.24 -4.63
C LEU A 140 -8.67 4.85 -4.52
N GLY A 141 -9.43 3.78 -4.76
CA GLY A 141 -8.92 2.42 -4.78
C GLY A 141 -7.83 2.21 -5.84
N ALA A 142 -8.04 2.75 -7.05
CA ALA A 142 -7.06 2.75 -8.12
C ALA A 142 -5.78 3.52 -7.74
N ALA A 143 -5.93 4.70 -7.14
CA ALA A 143 -4.80 5.51 -6.67
C ALA A 143 -3.95 4.74 -5.65
N ILE A 144 -4.58 4.08 -4.67
CA ILE A 144 -3.88 3.28 -3.67
C ILE A 144 -3.15 2.10 -4.32
N GLY A 145 -3.79 1.42 -5.28
CA GLY A 145 -3.17 0.34 -6.06
C GLY A 145 -1.90 0.81 -6.77
N GLN A 146 -1.96 1.95 -7.45
CA GLN A 146 -0.80 2.52 -8.14
C GLN A 146 0.29 3.00 -7.18
N MET A 147 -0.06 3.60 -6.03
CA MET A 147 0.93 3.95 -5.02
C MET A 147 1.69 2.72 -4.53
N ARG A 148 1.00 1.61 -4.23
CA ARG A 148 1.65 0.36 -3.82
C ARG A 148 2.58 -0.19 -4.91
N GLN A 149 2.16 -0.12 -6.16
CA GLN A 149 3.01 -0.52 -7.29
C GLN A 149 4.25 0.36 -7.40
N ALA A 150 4.11 1.68 -7.25
CA ALA A 150 5.23 2.62 -7.26
C ALA A 150 6.19 2.38 -6.08
N GLN A 151 5.69 2.08 -4.89
CA GLN A 151 6.52 1.69 -3.74
C GLN A 151 7.33 0.43 -4.02
N GLU A 152 6.72 -0.58 -4.62
CA GLU A 152 7.43 -1.81 -4.96
C GLU A 152 8.53 -1.56 -5.99
N ARG A 153 8.28 -0.70 -6.98
CA ARG A 153 9.29 -0.24 -7.94
C ARG A 153 10.45 0.48 -7.26
N ILE A 154 10.15 1.40 -6.34
CA ILE A 154 11.15 2.10 -5.53
C ILE A 154 12.00 1.12 -4.72
N ARG A 155 11.36 0.12 -4.10
CA ARG A 155 12.04 -0.94 -3.33
C ARG A 155 12.94 -1.82 -4.19
N MET A 156 12.49 -2.16 -5.40
CA MET A 156 13.30 -2.91 -6.36
C MET A 156 14.51 -2.10 -6.82
N ALA A 157 14.32 -0.81 -7.13
CA ALA A 157 15.41 0.09 -7.48
C ALA A 157 16.45 0.21 -6.36
N SER A 158 16.00 0.42 -5.12
CA SER A 158 16.91 0.54 -3.97
C SER A 158 17.69 -0.76 -3.73
N THR A 159 17.05 -1.92 -3.87
CA THR A 159 17.72 -3.23 -3.75
C THR A 159 18.80 -3.40 -4.82
N LYS A 160 18.50 -3.02 -6.08
CA LYS A 160 19.47 -3.10 -7.19
C LYS A 160 20.67 -2.19 -6.95
N LEU A 161 20.43 -0.95 -6.51
CA LEU A 161 21.48 0.03 -6.22
C LEU A 161 22.32 -0.35 -5.00
N ALA A 162 21.72 -0.86 -3.92
CA ALA A 162 22.45 -1.27 -2.71
C ALA A 162 23.45 -2.42 -2.96
N THR A 163 23.20 -3.24 -3.97
CA THR A 163 24.13 -4.32 -4.33
C THR A 163 25.24 -3.85 -5.26
N SER A 164 25.04 -2.78 -6.03
CA SER A 164 26.12 -2.16 -6.80
C SER A 164 27.01 -1.40 -5.82
N HIS A 165 28.33 -1.56 -5.87
CA HIS A 165 29.28 -1.02 -4.88
C HIS A 165 29.29 0.52 -4.69
N MET A 166 28.30 1.26 -5.19
CA MET A 166 27.99 2.63 -4.77
C MET A 166 27.39 2.59 -3.36
N ALA A 167 28.06 3.21 -2.39
CA ALA A 167 27.57 3.23 -1.02
C ALA A 167 26.18 3.91 -0.97
N PRO A 168 25.18 3.33 -0.28
CA PRO A 168 23.85 3.95 -0.16
C PRO A 168 23.88 5.34 0.50
N GLU A 169 24.94 5.68 1.24
CA GLU A 169 25.22 7.03 1.76
C GLU A 169 25.49 8.07 0.68
N GLU A 170 26.15 7.71 -0.44
CA GLU A 170 26.43 8.64 -1.54
C GLU A 170 25.19 8.96 -2.38
N ILE A 171 24.26 8.01 -2.45
CA ILE A 171 22.98 8.20 -3.16
C ILE A 171 22.06 9.09 -2.29
N GLY A 172 22.18 9.02 -0.96
CA GLY A 172 21.52 9.92 -0.01
C GLY A 172 19.99 9.90 -0.10
N VAL A 173 19.41 8.78 -0.57
CA VAL A 173 17.97 8.63 -0.69
C VAL A 173 17.48 7.66 0.37
N ASP A 174 16.91 8.20 1.44
CA ASP A 174 16.26 7.43 2.49
C ASP A 174 14.86 6.99 2.02
N PHE A 175 14.81 5.90 1.25
CA PHE A 175 13.55 5.26 0.88
C PHE A 175 12.87 4.53 2.05
N GLY A 176 13.57 4.33 3.18
CA GLY A 176 13.07 3.63 4.36
C GLY A 176 11.93 4.40 5.03
N SER A 177 12.06 5.73 5.12
CA SER A 177 11.02 6.60 5.66
C SER A 177 9.76 6.67 4.77
N ALA A 178 9.92 6.62 3.44
CA ALA A 178 8.81 6.63 2.48
C ALA A 178 8.03 5.31 2.45
N ALA A 179 8.70 4.16 2.64
CA ALA A 179 8.06 2.85 2.73
C ALA A 179 7.32 2.64 4.08
N PHE A 180 7.88 3.14 5.19
CA PHE A 180 7.31 3.02 6.53
C PHE A 180 6.00 3.80 6.72
N MET A 181 5.82 4.93 6.03
CA MET A 181 4.64 5.81 6.14
C MET A 181 3.33 5.23 5.59
N LEU A 182 3.37 4.12 4.85
CA LEU A 182 2.21 3.49 4.22
C LEU A 182 1.79 2.17 4.89
N GLY A 183 2.63 1.63 5.79
CA GLY A 183 2.39 0.36 6.48
C GLY A 183 1.37 0.40 7.62
N VAL A 184 0.96 1.58 8.08
CA VAL A 184 0.10 1.69 9.26
C VAL A 184 -1.26 2.31 8.89
N SER A 185 -2.29 1.47 8.86
CA SER A 185 -3.73 1.86 8.98
C SER A 185 -4.51 2.27 7.71
N PHE A 186 -4.37 1.57 6.58
CA PHE A 186 -5.28 1.84 5.44
C PHE A 186 -6.61 1.06 5.47
N VAL A 187 -6.72 -0.04 6.24
CA VAL A 187 -7.81 -1.03 6.08
C VAL A 187 -8.94 -0.92 7.13
N ALA A 188 -8.77 -0.18 8.23
CA ALA A 188 -9.85 0.01 9.20
C ALA A 188 -10.43 1.42 9.08
N ASP A 189 -11.51 1.56 8.31
CA ASP A 189 -12.68 2.38 8.66
C ASP A 189 -13.58 2.50 7.43
N SER A 190 -14.27 1.40 7.13
CA SER A 190 -15.54 1.51 6.42
C SER A 190 -16.47 2.28 7.37
N PHE A 191 -16.95 3.44 6.92
CA PHE A 191 -18.10 4.18 7.46
C PHE A 191 -17.85 5.33 8.46
N LEU A 192 -17.01 6.32 8.14
CA LEU A 192 -17.03 7.62 8.85
C LEU A 192 -16.93 8.81 7.89
N VAL A 193 -18.01 9.60 7.85
CA VAL A 193 -18.23 11.03 7.47
C VAL A 193 -17.33 11.63 6.36
N ASP A 194 -17.94 12.27 5.36
CA ASP A 194 -17.29 12.89 4.17
C ASP A 194 -16.09 13.81 4.48
N LEU A 195 -16.09 14.47 5.64
CA LEU A 195 -14.95 15.26 6.14
C LEU A 195 -13.68 14.40 6.33
N ALA A 196 -13.82 13.17 6.84
CA ALA A 196 -12.70 12.25 7.04
C ALA A 196 -12.15 11.74 5.70
N VAL A 197 -13.00 11.58 4.68
CA VAL A 197 -12.57 11.19 3.33
C VAL A 197 -11.77 12.31 2.66
N HIS A 198 -12.21 13.56 2.77
CA HIS A 198 -11.47 14.72 2.25
C HIS A 198 -10.11 14.91 2.92
N MET A 199 -10.06 14.86 4.26
CA MET A 199 -8.80 14.92 5.00
C MET A 199 -7.86 13.77 4.58
N ARG A 200 -8.42 12.59 4.33
CA ARG A 200 -7.68 11.42 3.87
C ARG A 200 -7.15 11.59 2.45
N ILE A 201 -7.94 12.11 1.50
CA ILE A 201 -7.47 12.43 0.15
C ILE A 201 -6.32 13.44 0.21
N ASN A 202 -6.43 14.48 1.02
CA ASN A 202 -5.36 15.47 1.18
C ASN A 202 -4.08 14.85 1.72
N LYS A 203 -4.17 13.99 2.75
CA LYS A 203 -3.03 13.26 3.30
C LYS A 203 -2.38 12.34 2.25
N ILE A 204 -3.18 11.61 1.47
CA ILE A 204 -2.65 10.74 0.40
C ILE A 204 -1.97 11.56 -0.69
N ARG A 205 -2.54 12.72 -1.07
CA ARG A 205 -1.93 13.64 -2.04
C ARG A 205 -0.59 14.15 -1.55
N GLU A 206 -0.51 14.56 -0.29
CA GLU A 206 0.74 14.99 0.34
C GLU A 206 1.77 13.85 0.33
N GLN A 207 1.37 12.64 0.72
CA GLN A 207 2.25 11.46 0.67
C GLN A 207 2.72 11.15 -0.76
N SER A 208 1.83 11.18 -1.75
CA SER A 208 2.17 10.95 -3.15
C SER A 208 3.16 12.00 -3.68
N ARG A 209 2.99 13.27 -3.32
CA ARG A 209 3.91 14.36 -3.68
C ARG A 209 5.28 14.19 -3.05
N ASN A 210 5.32 13.83 -1.77
CA ASN A 210 6.58 13.59 -1.06
C ASN A 210 7.33 12.40 -1.69
N MET A 211 6.61 11.32 -2.04
CA MET A 211 7.19 10.20 -2.77
C MET A 211 7.69 10.62 -4.15
N LEU A 212 6.92 11.41 -4.90
CA LEU A 212 7.28 11.87 -6.23
C LEU A 212 8.55 12.74 -6.18
N ALA A 213 8.60 13.71 -5.26
CA ALA A 213 9.76 14.56 -5.05
C ALA A 213 11.02 13.75 -4.68
N ALA A 214 10.87 12.72 -3.83
CA ALA A 214 11.97 11.82 -3.49
C ALA A 214 12.47 11.01 -4.70
N VAL A 215 11.57 10.49 -5.53
CA VAL A 215 11.92 9.77 -6.76
C VAL A 215 12.59 10.69 -7.78
N GLU A 216 12.10 11.92 -7.96
CA GLU A 216 12.70 12.90 -8.87
C GLU A 216 14.10 13.33 -8.41
N SER A 217 14.28 13.56 -7.11
CA SER A 217 15.60 13.83 -6.55
C SER A 217 16.57 12.67 -6.76
N ALA A 218 16.11 11.43 -6.56
CA ALA A 218 16.90 10.23 -6.81
C ALA A 218 17.32 10.09 -8.28
N LEU A 219 16.38 10.30 -9.21
CA LEU A 219 16.64 10.25 -10.65
C LEU A 219 17.66 11.32 -11.06
N GLN A 220 17.49 12.56 -10.62
CA GLN A 220 18.41 13.66 -10.94
C GLN A 220 19.84 13.37 -10.44
N ARG A 221 19.96 12.83 -9.22
CA ARG A 221 21.28 12.42 -8.67
C ARG A 221 21.92 11.32 -9.49
N LEU A 222 21.19 10.24 -9.78
CA LEU A 222 21.72 9.12 -10.57
C LEU A 222 22.14 9.59 -11.96
N GLU A 223 21.31 10.37 -12.65
CA GLU A 223 21.63 10.92 -13.97
C GLU A 223 22.87 11.83 -13.96
N SER A 224 23.06 12.63 -12.89
CA SER A 224 24.27 13.45 -12.73
C SER A 224 25.54 12.62 -12.53
N LEU A 225 25.47 11.52 -11.77
CA LEU A 225 26.60 10.61 -11.55
C LEU A 225 26.99 9.89 -12.85
N HIS A 226 26.00 9.56 -13.69
CA HIS A 226 26.27 8.92 -14.98
C HIS A 226 26.99 9.84 -15.97
N GLN A 227 26.78 11.15 -15.90
CA GLN A 227 27.47 12.13 -16.75
C GLN A 227 28.91 12.40 -16.32
N ALA A 228 29.28 12.05 -15.08
CA ALA A 228 30.61 12.28 -14.52
C ALA A 228 31.60 11.12 -14.79
N VAL A 229 31.11 9.97 -15.28
CA VAL A 229 31.88 8.76 -15.59
C VAL A 229 32.07 8.64 -17.10
#